data_AF-A0A7S2PFX8-F1
#
_entry.id   AF-A0A7S2PFX8-F1
#
_cell.length_a   1.000
_cell.length_b   1.000
_cell.length_c   1.000
_cell.angle_alpha   90.00
_cell.angle_beta   90.00
_cell.angle_gamma   90.00
#
_symmetry.space_group_name_H-M   'P 1'
#
loop_
_entity.id
_entity.type
_entity.pdbx_description
1 polymer ?
#
loop_
_entity_poly.entity_id
_entity_poly.type
_entity_poly.pdbx_seq_one_letter_code
_entity_poly.pdbx_strand_id
1 'polypeptide(L)'
;MSTLSNWVNEFAKWCPSANVITYKGNPQQRKDIYRDQVAAGNFNVLLTTYEYIIRDKASLRKVIWQYCIVDEGHRMKNAQSKFAATLATQYTTRYRVLLTGTPLQNNLPELWALLNFCLPQVFNSAETFDQWFNRPFSQFNATSDNASDGDMLSSEERMLIIHRLHELLRPFMLRRVKSEVLDQLPEKVEKMLRC
;
A
#
# COMPACT_ATOMS: atom_id res chain seq x y z
N MET A 1 6.63 1.27 -16.51
CA MET A 1 5.80 0.47 -17.45
C MET A 1 6.27 -0.98 -17.63
N SER A 2 7.31 -1.46 -16.92
CA SER A 2 7.86 -2.80 -17.12
C SER A 2 7.01 -3.94 -16.52
N THR A 3 6.22 -3.68 -15.47
CA THR A 3 5.48 -4.74 -14.75
C THR A 3 4.13 -5.07 -15.37
N LEU A 4 3.51 -4.15 -16.11
CA LEU A 4 2.16 -4.37 -16.65
C LEU A 4 2.15 -5.49 -17.70
N SER A 5 3.15 -5.54 -18.59
CA SER A 5 3.31 -6.64 -19.54
C SER A 5 3.56 -7.98 -18.84
N ASN A 6 4.30 -7.96 -17.72
CA ASN A 6 4.52 -9.16 -16.93
C ASN A 6 3.21 -9.69 -16.35
N TRP A 7 2.40 -8.82 -15.74
CA TRP A 7 1.08 -9.20 -15.23
C TRP A 7 0.16 -9.77 -16.32
N VAL A 8 0.16 -9.19 -17.53
CA VAL A 8 -0.60 -9.75 -18.66
C VAL A 8 -0.14 -11.18 -18.99
N ASN A 9 1.16 -11.42 -19.05
CA ASN A 9 1.71 -12.75 -19.33
C ASN A 9 1.37 -13.76 -18.22
N GLU A 10 1.47 -13.35 -16.95
CA GLU A 10 1.12 -14.20 -15.81
C GLU A 10 -0.38 -14.55 -15.80
N PHE A 11 -1.27 -13.60 -16.10
CA PHE A 11 -2.69 -13.91 -16.26
C PHE A 11 -2.95 -14.86 -17.43
N ALA A 12 -2.31 -14.66 -18.58
CA ALA A 12 -2.46 -15.55 -19.73
C ALA A 12 -1.97 -16.98 -19.41
N LYS A 13 -0.90 -17.10 -18.62
CA LYS A 13 -0.32 -18.39 -18.22
C LYS A 13 -1.16 -19.10 -17.15
N TRP A 14 -1.54 -18.40 -16.08
CA TRP A 14 -2.13 -19.01 -14.88
C TRP A 14 -3.64 -18.90 -14.80
N CYS A 15 -4.27 -17.98 -15.53
CA CYS A 15 -5.71 -17.78 -15.54
C CYS A 15 -6.23 -17.38 -16.94
N PRO A 16 -6.09 -18.24 -17.97
CA PRO A 16 -6.42 -17.91 -19.36
C PRO A 16 -7.91 -17.64 -19.60
N SER A 17 -8.79 -18.12 -18.72
CA SER A 17 -10.24 -17.88 -18.81
C SER A 17 -10.66 -16.49 -18.33
N ALA A 18 -9.79 -15.74 -17.64
CA ALA A 18 -10.11 -14.40 -17.17
C ALA A 18 -10.09 -13.39 -18.32
N ASN A 19 -11.15 -12.60 -18.45
CA ASN A 19 -11.15 -11.44 -19.32
C ASN A 19 -10.35 -10.29 -18.68
N VAL A 20 -9.10 -10.13 -19.13
CA VAL A 20 -8.16 -9.13 -18.62
C VAL A 20 -8.04 -7.96 -19.60
N ILE A 21 -8.46 -6.78 -19.17
CA ILE A 21 -8.32 -5.53 -19.92
C ILE A 21 -7.01 -4.85 -19.51
N THR A 22 -6.21 -4.48 -20.51
CA THR A 22 -5.02 -3.65 -20.31
C THR A 22 -5.31 -2.19 -20.64
N TYR A 23 -5.40 -1.35 -19.62
CA TYR A 23 -5.68 0.08 -19.77
C TYR A 23 -4.38 0.88 -19.97
N LYS A 24 -4.01 1.11 -21.23
CA LYS A 24 -2.78 1.84 -21.62
C LYS A 24 -2.94 2.57 -22.94
N GLY A 25 -1.92 3.34 -23.31
CA GLY A 25 -1.85 4.04 -24.59
C GLY A 25 -2.15 5.53 -24.48
N ASN A 26 -2.38 6.18 -25.63
CA ASN A 26 -2.69 7.60 -25.71
C ASN A 26 -4.13 7.89 -25.18
N PRO A 27 -4.50 9.16 -24.92
CA PRO A 27 -5.80 9.49 -24.36
C PRO A 27 -7.00 8.99 -25.19
N GLN A 28 -6.89 8.97 -26.52
CA GLN A 28 -7.96 8.50 -27.38
C GLN A 28 -8.14 6.98 -27.24
N GLN A 29 -7.04 6.22 -27.34
CA GLN A 29 -7.05 4.76 -27.13
C GLN A 29 -7.66 4.38 -25.78
N ARG A 30 -7.32 5.11 -24.71
CA ARG A 30 -7.87 4.85 -23.37
C ARG A 30 -9.36 5.19 -23.24
N LYS A 31 -9.84 6.20 -23.98
CA LYS A 31 -11.28 6.49 -24.09
C LYS A 31 -12.02 5.36 -24.81
N ASP A 32 -11.45 4.86 -25.91
CA ASP A 32 -12.04 3.77 -26.68
C ASP A 32 -12.05 2.46 -25.87
N ILE A 33 -10.94 2.10 -25.19
CA ILE A 33 -10.90 0.96 -24.25
C ILE A 33 -11.97 1.09 -23.18
N TYR A 34 -12.12 2.28 -22.59
CA TYR A 34 -13.15 2.49 -21.58
C TYR A 34 -14.56 2.27 -22.16
N ARG A 35 -14.88 2.90 -23.29
CA ARG A 35 -16.19 2.82 -23.95
C ARG A 35 -16.53 1.38 -24.32
N ASP A 36 -15.61 0.68 -24.96
CA ASP A 36 -15.89 -0.59 -25.63
C ASP A 36 -15.77 -1.80 -24.68
N GLN A 37 -14.90 -1.71 -23.67
CA GLN A 37 -14.55 -2.89 -22.84
C GLN A 37 -14.87 -2.70 -21.36
N VAL A 38 -14.76 -1.47 -20.82
CA VAL A 38 -14.91 -1.22 -19.37
C VAL A 38 -16.32 -0.77 -19.00
N ALA A 39 -16.95 0.08 -19.81
CA ALA A 39 -18.21 0.75 -19.46
C ALA A 39 -19.38 -0.23 -19.26
N ALA A 40 -19.40 -1.33 -20.01
CA ALA A 40 -20.40 -2.39 -19.87
C ALA A 40 -20.17 -3.29 -18.64
N GLY A 41 -19.00 -3.21 -17.99
CA GLY A 41 -18.64 -4.07 -16.85
C GLY A 41 -18.33 -5.53 -17.20
N ASN A 42 -18.25 -5.87 -18.48
CA ASN A 42 -18.03 -7.24 -18.95
C ASN A 42 -16.55 -7.65 -18.95
N PHE A 43 -15.89 -7.55 -17.80
CA PHE A 43 -14.49 -7.96 -17.62
C PHE A 43 -14.24 -8.49 -16.22
N ASN A 44 -13.15 -9.25 -16.03
CA ASN A 44 -12.77 -9.78 -14.72
C ASN A 44 -11.69 -8.91 -14.06
N VAL A 45 -10.69 -8.45 -14.83
CA VAL A 45 -9.54 -7.71 -14.32
C VAL A 45 -9.24 -6.52 -15.21
N LEU A 46 -8.99 -5.34 -14.62
CA LEU A 46 -8.45 -4.19 -15.32
C LEU A 46 -7.04 -3.91 -14.81
N LEU A 47 -6.04 -4.09 -15.68
CA LEU A 47 -4.64 -3.76 -15.41
C LEU A 47 -4.34 -2.35 -15.86
N THR A 48 -3.78 -1.54 -14.97
CA THR A 48 -3.47 -0.13 -15.24
C THR A 48 -2.28 0.34 -14.40
N THR A 49 -1.93 1.61 -14.53
CA THR A 49 -0.83 2.26 -13.80
C THR A 49 -1.35 3.36 -12.89
N TYR A 50 -0.55 3.75 -11.90
CA TYR A 50 -0.86 4.83 -10.96
C TYR A 50 -1.26 6.13 -11.67
N GLU A 51 -0.56 6.46 -12.75
CA GLU A 51 -0.77 7.68 -13.50
C GLU A 51 -2.14 7.71 -14.17
N TYR A 52 -2.59 6.58 -14.71
CA TYR A 52 -3.91 6.49 -15.36
C TYR A 52 -5.06 6.50 -14.36
N ILE A 53 -4.87 5.93 -13.16
CA ILE A 53 -5.85 6.05 -12.07
C ILE A 53 -6.10 7.54 -11.71
N ILE A 54 -5.04 8.35 -11.71
CA ILE A 54 -5.15 9.80 -11.42
C ILE A 54 -5.76 10.55 -12.60
N ARG A 55 -5.23 10.33 -13.82
CA ARG A 55 -5.59 11.09 -15.03
C ARG A 55 -7.02 10.81 -15.49
N ASP A 56 -7.41 9.54 -15.49
CA ASP A 56 -8.68 9.09 -16.08
C ASP A 56 -9.73 8.76 -15.01
N LYS A 57 -9.55 9.30 -13.79
CA LYS A 57 -10.45 9.12 -12.64
C LYS A 57 -11.92 9.43 -12.96
N ALA A 58 -12.20 10.40 -13.83
CA ALA A 58 -13.57 10.77 -14.20
C ALA A 58 -14.35 9.61 -14.87
N SER A 59 -13.65 8.73 -15.58
CA SER A 59 -14.22 7.55 -16.21
C SER A 59 -14.19 6.36 -15.26
N LEU A 60 -13.01 6.03 -14.73
CA LEU A 60 -12.81 4.80 -13.95
C LEU A 60 -13.52 4.81 -12.57
N ARG A 61 -13.84 5.99 -12.01
CA ARG A 61 -14.64 6.10 -10.77
C ARG A 61 -16.09 5.66 -10.90
N LYS A 62 -16.60 5.56 -12.14
CA LYS A 62 -17.99 5.16 -12.40
C LYS A 62 -18.20 3.66 -12.15
N VAL A 63 -17.12 2.89 -12.14
CA VAL A 63 -17.13 1.46 -11.85
C VAL A 63 -17.05 1.26 -10.33
N ILE A 64 -17.90 0.38 -9.79
CA ILE A 64 -17.80 -0.08 -8.41
C ILE A 64 -16.83 -1.26 -8.38
N TRP A 65 -15.69 -1.08 -7.70
CA TRP A 65 -14.62 -2.07 -7.71
C TRP A 65 -14.75 -3.04 -6.54
N GLN A 66 -14.72 -4.34 -6.81
CA GLN A 66 -14.74 -5.35 -5.75
C GLN A 66 -13.39 -5.44 -5.04
N TYR A 67 -12.29 -5.48 -5.80
CA TYR A 67 -10.93 -5.52 -5.30
C TYR A 67 -10.09 -4.41 -5.94
N CYS A 68 -9.28 -3.74 -5.13
CA CYS A 68 -8.19 -2.88 -5.57
C CYS A 68 -6.88 -3.44 -5.05
N ILE A 69 -6.04 -3.91 -5.96
CA ILE A 69 -4.71 -4.46 -5.65
C ILE A 69 -3.68 -3.45 -6.11
N VAL A 70 -2.87 -2.97 -5.17
CA VAL A 70 -1.75 -2.07 -5.46
C VAL A 70 -0.46 -2.85 -5.29
N ASP A 71 0.20 -3.11 -6.41
CA ASP A 71 1.56 -3.65 -6.44
C ASP A 71 2.56 -2.58 -5.97
N GLU A 72 3.78 -2.97 -5.61
CA GLU A 72 4.85 -2.05 -5.20
C GLU A 72 4.41 -0.96 -4.19
N GLY A 73 3.78 -1.42 -3.10
CA GLY A 73 3.14 -0.60 -2.08
C GLY A 73 4.04 0.43 -1.40
N HIS A 74 5.36 0.38 -1.59
CA HIS A 74 6.25 1.47 -1.20
C HIS A 74 5.86 2.82 -1.84
N ARG A 75 5.17 2.82 -2.98
CA ARG A 75 4.59 4.02 -3.61
C ARG A 75 3.46 4.66 -2.79
N MET A 76 2.87 3.91 -1.84
CA MET A 76 1.78 4.35 -0.96
C MET A 76 2.26 4.94 0.37
N LYS A 77 3.57 5.00 0.62
CA LYS A 77 4.16 5.50 1.87
C LYS A 77 3.74 6.93 2.23
N ASN A 78 3.44 7.76 1.23
CA ASN A 78 2.91 9.10 1.44
C ASN A 78 1.39 9.11 1.19
N ALA A 79 0.61 9.16 2.27
CA ALA A 79 -0.85 9.27 2.21
C ALA A 79 -1.34 10.54 1.49
N GLN A 80 -0.55 11.62 1.53
CA GLN A 80 -0.83 12.86 0.82
C GLN A 80 -0.45 12.78 -0.67
N SER A 81 0.09 11.65 -1.13
CA SER A 81 0.32 11.45 -2.56
C SER A 81 -0.99 11.58 -3.33
N LYS A 82 -0.90 12.22 -4.51
CA LYS A 82 -2.07 12.39 -5.39
C LYS A 82 -2.75 11.04 -5.70
N PHE A 83 -1.99 9.96 -5.78
CA PHE A 83 -2.51 8.62 -6.01
C PHE A 83 -3.34 8.12 -4.83
N ALA A 84 -2.78 8.11 -3.62
CA ALA A 84 -3.46 7.64 -2.41
C ALA A 84 -4.74 8.45 -2.15
N ALA A 85 -4.64 9.79 -2.22
CA ALA A 85 -5.80 10.68 -2.05
C ALA A 85 -6.87 10.44 -3.13
N THR A 86 -6.47 10.20 -4.38
CA THR A 86 -7.42 9.91 -5.47
C THR A 86 -8.13 8.57 -5.22
N LEU A 87 -7.42 7.50 -4.88
CA LEU A 87 -8.06 6.21 -4.59
C LEU A 87 -8.98 6.28 -3.37
N ALA A 88 -8.57 6.99 -2.31
CA ALA A 88 -9.35 7.10 -1.09
C ALA A 88 -10.67 7.88 -1.30
N THR A 89 -10.63 8.97 -2.08
CA THR A 89 -11.76 9.90 -2.18
C THR A 89 -12.61 9.75 -3.44
N GLN A 90 -12.03 9.23 -4.52
CA GLN A 90 -12.71 9.21 -5.83
C GLN A 90 -13.19 7.81 -6.24
N TYR A 91 -12.66 6.74 -5.65
CA TYR A 91 -12.97 5.37 -6.06
C TYR A 91 -13.69 4.59 -4.96
N THR A 92 -14.77 3.91 -5.34
CA THR A 92 -15.49 2.97 -4.46
C THR A 92 -14.89 1.58 -4.62
N THR A 93 -14.32 1.05 -3.53
CA THR A 93 -13.64 -0.25 -3.48
C THR A 93 -14.09 -1.03 -2.25
N ARG A 94 -14.50 -2.30 -2.40
CA ARG A 94 -14.94 -3.13 -1.26
C ARG A 94 -13.77 -3.74 -0.50
N TYR A 95 -12.77 -4.25 -1.21
CA TYR A 95 -11.58 -4.84 -0.63
C TYR A 95 -10.32 -4.19 -1.22
N ARG A 96 -9.30 -3.98 -0.39
CA ARG A 96 -8.03 -3.38 -0.77
C ARG A 96 -6.88 -4.27 -0.33
N VAL A 97 -5.95 -4.51 -1.24
CA VAL A 97 -4.77 -5.34 -1.01
C VAL A 97 -3.54 -4.56 -1.43
N LEU A 98 -2.52 -4.58 -0.59
CA LEU A 98 -1.23 -3.97 -0.86
C LEU A 98 -0.18 -5.06 -0.97
N LEU A 99 0.57 -5.09 -2.07
CA LEU A 99 1.70 -5.98 -2.27
C LEU A 99 2.98 -5.15 -2.18
N THR A 100 3.95 -5.58 -1.39
CA THR A 100 5.23 -4.90 -1.27
C THR A 100 6.34 -5.91 -0.99
N GLY A 101 7.43 -5.82 -1.75
CA GLY A 101 8.64 -6.60 -1.48
C GLY A 101 9.52 -5.97 -0.40
N THR A 102 9.33 -4.68 -0.12
CA THR A 102 10.13 -3.97 0.91
C THR A 102 9.46 -4.05 2.27
N PRO A 103 10.23 -4.31 3.34
CA PRO A 103 9.70 -4.29 4.69
C PRO A 103 9.15 -2.90 5.03
N LEU A 104 8.10 -2.88 5.85
CA LEU A 104 7.61 -1.66 6.48
C LEU A 104 8.75 -1.02 7.26
N GLN A 105 8.99 0.28 7.03
CA GLN A 105 9.97 1.03 7.78
C GLN A 105 9.40 1.45 9.13
N ASN A 106 10.29 1.68 10.10
CA ASN A 106 9.94 2.16 11.45
C ASN A 106 9.53 3.65 11.44
N ASN A 107 8.58 4.01 10.58
CA ASN A 107 8.08 5.37 10.39
C ASN A 107 6.55 5.39 10.54
N LEU A 108 6.06 5.95 11.64
CA LEU A 108 4.64 5.97 12.00
C LEU A 108 3.75 6.60 10.92
N PRO A 109 4.07 7.79 10.36
CA PRO A 109 3.35 8.35 9.20
C PRO A 109 3.24 7.41 7.99
N GLU A 110 4.32 6.69 7.63
CA GLU A 110 4.28 5.74 6.51
C GLU A 110 3.39 4.54 6.85
N LEU A 111 3.50 4.03 8.06
CA LEU A 111 2.70 2.91 8.52
C LEU A 111 1.22 3.27 8.55
N TRP A 112 0.88 4.45 9.07
CA TRP A 112 -0.47 4.98 9.00
C TRP A 112 -0.97 5.09 7.57
N ALA A 113 -0.17 5.62 6.64
CA ALA A 113 -0.56 5.75 5.23
C ALA A 113 -0.95 4.40 4.61
N LEU A 114 -0.19 3.35 4.89
CA LEU A 114 -0.44 2.00 4.38
C LEU A 114 -1.66 1.36 5.03
N LEU A 115 -1.86 1.57 6.33
CA LEU A 115 -3.02 1.08 7.07
C LEU A 115 -4.31 1.81 6.70
N ASN A 116 -4.26 3.13 6.55
CA ASN A 116 -5.37 3.94 6.05
C ASN A 116 -5.78 3.47 4.65
N PHE A 117 -4.83 3.12 3.79
CA PHE A 117 -5.17 2.57 2.49
C PHE A 117 -5.96 1.25 2.62
N CYS A 118 -5.47 0.28 3.40
CA CYS A 118 -6.09 -1.04 3.52
C CYS A 118 -7.41 -1.01 4.31
N LEU A 119 -7.48 -0.22 5.38
CA LEU A 119 -8.60 -0.15 6.34
C LEU A 119 -8.96 1.32 6.66
N PRO A 120 -9.48 2.08 5.68
CA PRO A 120 -9.72 3.52 5.83
C PRO A 120 -10.76 3.86 6.91
N GLN A 121 -11.67 2.93 7.21
CA GLN A 121 -12.70 3.12 8.24
C GLN A 121 -12.14 3.08 9.67
N VAL A 122 -11.05 2.33 9.88
CA VAL A 122 -10.39 2.19 11.19
C VAL A 122 -9.34 3.28 11.37
N PHE A 123 -8.59 3.59 10.31
CA PHE A 123 -7.44 4.51 10.35
C PHE A 123 -7.72 5.81 9.59
N ASN A 124 -8.80 6.52 9.91
CA ASN A 124 -9.26 7.69 9.14
C ASN A 124 -8.54 9.01 9.44
N SER A 125 -7.83 9.12 10.57
CA SER A 125 -7.12 10.35 11.00
C SER A 125 -5.69 10.01 11.42
N ALA A 126 -4.74 10.74 10.83
CA ALA A 126 -3.32 10.63 11.17
C ALA A 126 -3.07 11.16 12.58
N GLU A 127 -3.78 12.21 12.96
CA GLU A 127 -3.67 12.84 14.28
C GLU A 127 -4.15 11.89 15.38
N THR A 128 -5.24 11.17 15.13
CA THR A 128 -5.75 10.16 16.07
C THR A 128 -4.78 9.00 16.21
N PHE A 129 -4.21 8.55 15.09
CA PHE A 129 -3.17 7.53 15.08
C PHE A 129 -1.94 7.98 15.88
N ASP A 130 -1.41 9.16 15.60
CA ASP A 130 -0.28 9.74 16.33
C ASP A 130 -0.58 9.88 17.83
N GLN A 131 -1.80 10.31 18.21
CA GLN A 131 -2.19 10.37 19.61
C GLN A 131 -2.23 8.99 20.28
N TRP A 132 -2.74 7.95 19.62
CA TRP A 132 -2.73 6.60 20.19
C TRP A 132 -1.32 6.08 20.48
N PHE A 133 -0.34 6.52 19.69
CA PHE A 133 1.05 6.10 19.84
C PHE A 133 1.89 7.02 20.72
N ASN A 134 1.55 8.31 20.82
CA ASN A 134 2.27 9.29 21.66
C ASN A 134 1.69 9.41 23.08
N ARG A 135 0.36 9.29 23.27
CA ARG A 135 -0.31 9.45 24.58
C ARG A 135 0.07 8.44 25.67
N PRO A 136 0.36 7.17 25.38
CA PRO A 136 0.72 6.23 26.42
C PRO A 136 1.99 6.63 27.19
N PHE A 137 2.81 7.56 26.68
CA PHE A 137 4.09 7.95 27.26
C PHE A 137 4.10 9.37 27.84
N SER A 138 3.24 10.28 27.37
CA SER A 138 3.03 11.56 28.04
C SER A 138 2.53 11.38 29.49
N GLN A 139 1.83 10.26 29.75
CA GLN A 139 1.38 9.89 31.09
C GLN A 139 2.48 9.21 31.95
N PHE A 140 3.51 8.58 31.35
CA PHE A 140 4.66 8.05 32.09
C PHE A 140 5.65 9.16 32.47
N ASN A 141 5.90 10.13 31.58
CA ASN A 141 6.76 11.29 31.86
C ASN A 141 6.17 12.27 32.90
N ALA A 142 4.87 12.19 33.19
CA ALA A 142 4.22 13.00 34.22
C ALA A 142 4.55 12.57 35.67
N THR A 143 5.30 11.47 35.86
CA THR A 143 5.76 11.01 37.20
C THR A 143 7.20 11.41 37.53
N SER A 144 7.89 12.08 36.61
CA SER A 144 9.22 12.65 36.82
C SER A 144 9.14 14.18 36.90
N ASP A 145 9.37 14.74 38.08
CA ASP A 145 9.24 16.17 38.47
C ASP A 145 10.15 17.18 37.72
N ASN A 146 10.65 16.86 36.53
CA ASN A 146 11.47 17.78 35.72
C ASN A 146 10.78 18.09 34.40
N ALA A 147 9.70 18.86 34.50
CA ALA A 147 8.99 19.44 33.36
C ALA A 147 9.79 20.62 32.76
N SER A 148 10.89 20.32 32.08
CA SER A 148 11.58 21.28 31.21
C SER A 148 12.46 20.56 30.19
N ASP A 149 11.86 20.30 29.02
CA ASP A 149 12.41 20.25 27.66
C ASP A 149 11.87 19.05 26.86
N GLY A 150 11.20 19.37 25.74
CA GLY A 150 11.02 18.47 24.60
C GLY A 150 10.12 17.26 24.82
N ASP A 151 8.84 17.40 24.45
CA ASP A 151 7.84 16.34 24.25
C ASP A 151 8.25 15.38 23.10
N MET A 152 9.40 14.71 23.24
CA MET A 152 9.94 13.76 22.26
C MET A 152 10.21 12.42 22.93
N LEU A 153 9.52 11.39 22.43
CA LEU A 153 9.77 9.99 22.81
C LEU A 153 11.24 9.64 22.57
N SER A 154 11.84 8.88 23.50
CA SER A 154 13.13 8.26 23.24
C SER A 154 13.03 7.30 22.04
N SER A 155 14.17 7.06 21.38
CA SER A 155 14.20 6.12 20.25
C SER A 155 13.78 4.70 20.64
N GLU A 156 14.00 4.30 21.90
CA GLU A 156 13.64 3.00 22.45
C GLU A 156 12.13 2.86 22.66
N GLU A 157 11.47 3.87 23.24
CA GLU A 157 10.01 3.88 23.40
C GLU A 157 9.29 3.83 22.06
N ARG A 158 9.79 4.61 21.09
CA ARG A 158 9.29 4.59 19.71
C ARG A 158 9.43 3.21 19.08
N MET A 159 10.54 2.51 19.34
CA MET A 159 10.76 1.15 18.85
C MET A 159 9.81 0.14 19.50
N LEU A 160 9.56 0.23 20.80
CA LEU A 160 8.62 -0.64 21.52
C LEU A 160 7.18 -0.48 21.00
N ILE A 161 6.77 0.76 20.75
CA ILE A 161 5.47 1.08 20.13
C ILE A 161 5.34 0.41 18.77
N ILE A 162 6.33 0.63 17.90
CA ILE A 162 6.34 0.10 16.54
C ILE A 162 6.29 -1.44 16.58
N HIS A 163 7.03 -2.05 17.50
CA HIS A 163 6.97 -3.51 17.71
C HIS A 163 5.56 -3.98 18.12
N ARG A 164 4.93 -3.33 19.10
CA ARG A 164 3.56 -3.68 19.54
C ARG A 164 2.55 -3.52 18.40
N LEU A 165 2.70 -2.47 17.59
CA LEU A 165 1.88 -2.26 16.41
C LEU A 165 2.08 -3.37 15.39
N HIS A 166 3.33 -3.78 15.12
CA HIS A 166 3.59 -4.92 14.24
C HIS A 166 2.93 -6.21 14.72
N GLU A 167 2.92 -6.48 16.03
CA GLU A 167 2.22 -7.65 16.58
C GLU A 167 0.70 -7.58 16.38
N LEU A 168 0.08 -6.41 16.57
CA LEU A 168 -1.35 -6.21 16.27
C LEU A 168 -1.67 -6.34 14.77
N LEU A 169 -0.73 -5.97 13.91
CA LEU A 169 -0.87 -6.03 12.46
C LEU A 169 -0.54 -7.38 11.86
N ARG A 170 0.12 -8.26 12.61
CA ARG A 170 0.50 -9.61 12.20
C ARG A 170 -0.64 -10.41 11.54
N PRO A 171 -1.89 -10.44 12.03
CA PRO A 171 -2.98 -11.13 11.35
C PRO A 171 -3.38 -10.50 10.00
N PHE A 172 -3.05 -9.22 9.77
CA PHE A 172 -3.34 -8.48 8.54
C PHE A 172 -2.16 -8.46 7.55
N MET A 173 -0.99 -8.95 7.98
CA MET A 173 0.24 -8.92 7.20
C MET A 173 0.79 -10.32 7.00
N LEU A 174 0.80 -10.78 5.76
CA LEU A 174 1.49 -12.01 5.39
C LEU A 174 2.91 -11.68 4.94
N ARG A 175 3.90 -12.03 5.77
CA ARG A 175 5.33 -11.93 5.43
C ARG A 175 5.98 -13.30 5.58
N ARG A 176 6.77 -13.69 4.59
CA ARG A 176 7.64 -14.87 4.61
C ARG A 176 9.02 -14.48 4.10
N VAL A 177 10.07 -15.13 4.57
CA VAL A 177 11.42 -14.97 4.02
C VAL A 177 11.75 -16.12 3.07
N LYS A 178 12.63 -15.89 2.08
CA LYS A 178 12.95 -16.91 1.07
C LYS A 178 13.42 -18.23 1.67
N SER A 179 14.17 -18.19 2.77
CA SER A 179 14.62 -19.38 3.50
C SER A 179 13.50 -20.19 4.15
N GLU A 180 12.31 -19.63 4.34
CA GLU A 180 11.14 -20.35 4.86
C GLU A 180 10.32 -21.04 3.76
N VAL A 181 10.61 -20.76 2.48
CA VAL A 181 9.72 -21.14 1.36
C VAL A 181 10.45 -21.86 0.24
N LEU A 182 11.77 -21.67 0.12
CA LEU A 182 12.57 -22.20 -0.98
C LEU A 182 13.87 -22.80 -0.45
N ASP A 183 13.85 -24.11 -0.22
CA ASP A 183 15.01 -24.88 0.29
C ASP A 183 16.16 -25.00 -0.73
N GLN A 184 15.92 -24.61 -1.99
CA GLN A 184 16.85 -24.79 -3.11
C GLN A 184 17.70 -23.54 -3.40
N LEU A 185 17.53 -22.45 -2.66
CA LEU A 185 18.31 -21.23 -2.88
C LEU A 185 19.70 -21.37 -2.24
N PRO A 186 20.80 -21.09 -2.99
CA PRO A 186 22.12 -21.00 -2.39
C PRO A 186 22.19 -19.84 -1.39
N GLU A 187 23.15 -19.91 -0.47
CA GLU A 187 23.34 -18.87 0.55
C GLU A 187 23.53 -17.49 -0.08
N LYS A 188 22.95 -16.48 0.56
CA LYS A 188 23.09 -15.08 0.14
C LYS A 188 24.53 -14.63 0.39
N VAL A 189 25.27 -14.32 -0.67
CA VAL A 189 26.61 -13.72 -0.58
C VAL A 189 26.50 -12.20 -0.72
N GLU A 190 26.96 -11.46 0.29
CA GLU A 190 27.00 -10.00 0.29
C GLU A 190 28.46 -9.54 0.39
N LYS A 191 28.94 -8.78 -0.61
CA LYS A 191 30.30 -8.25 -0.65
C LYS A 191 30.26 -6.73 -0.60
N MET A 192 30.86 -6.14 0.43
CA MET A 192 31.10 -4.69 0.48
C MET A 192 32.50 -4.38 -0.03
N LEU A 193 32.57 -3.61 -1.11
CA LEU A 193 33.82 -3.07 -1.63
C LEU A 193 33.96 -1.63 -1.12
N ARG A 194 35.01 -1.37 -0.35
CA ARG A 194 35.40 -0.02 0.05
C ARG A 194 36.48 0.45 -0.92
N CYS A 195 36.25 1.59 -1.56
CA CYS A 195 37.25 2.32 -2.33
C CYS A 195 37.95 3.35 -1.44
#